data_AF-A0A841RHY8-F1
#
_entry.id   AF-A0A841RHY8-F1
#
_cell.length_a   1.000
_cell.length_b   1.000
_cell.length_c   1.000
_cell.angle_alpha   90.00
_cell.angle_beta   90.00
_cell.angle_gamma   90.00
#
_symmetry.space_group_name_H-M   'P 1'
#
loop_
_entity.id
_entity.type
_entity.pdbx_description
1 polymer ?
#
loop_
_entity_poly.entity_id
_entity_poly.type
_entity_poly.pdbx_seq_one_letter_code
_entity_poly.pdbx_strand_id
1 'polypeptide(L)'
;MILFVILVVLTFVLIEVILLRFFRKKKKVDKGFNLIYYKLSYRRRMIRSFTTLPVAIVAVIIIYLYTEWSTITYVFLGLLFLLLFSIEVLYNYIKWQQNEKNSTY
;
A
#
# COMPACT_ATOMS: atom_id res chain seq x y z
N MET A 1 -11.99 -10.15 -21.04
CA MET A 1 -12.06 -9.68 -19.64
C MET A 1 -10.75 -9.92 -18.88
N ILE A 2 -10.27 -11.16 -18.75
CA ILE A 2 -9.03 -11.47 -17.99
C ILE A 2 -7.79 -10.73 -18.53
N LEU A 3 -7.58 -10.71 -19.85
CA LEU A 3 -6.43 -10.04 -20.47
C LEU A 3 -6.40 -8.51 -20.19
N PHE A 4 -7.58 -7.89 -20.17
CA PHE A 4 -7.74 -6.47 -19.83
C PHE A 4 -7.39 -6.20 -18.37
N VAL A 5 -7.86 -7.05 -17.45
CA VAL A 5 -7.52 -6.96 -16.01
C VAL A 5 -6.00 -7.09 -15.80
N ILE A 6 -5.36 -8.05 -16.46
CA ILE A 6 -3.90 -8.23 -16.38
C ILE A 6 -3.17 -6.97 -16.87
N LEU A 7 -3.61 -6.38 -17.98
CA LEU A 7 -2.99 -5.18 -18.54
C LEU A 7 -3.13 -3.97 -17.60
N VAL A 8 -4.30 -3.78 -16.99
CA VAL A 8 -4.52 -2.75 -15.96
C VAL A 8 -3.59 -2.97 -14.76
N VAL A 9 -3.50 -4.20 -14.23
CA VAL A 9 -2.61 -4.52 -13.11
C VAL A 9 -1.15 -4.25 -13.45
N LEU A 10 -0.70 -4.65 -14.65
CA LEU A 10 0.67 -4.40 -15.11
C LEU A 10 0.99 -2.91 -15.21
N THR A 11 0.07 -2.10 -15.74
CA THR A 11 0.28 -0.64 -15.79
C THR A 11 0.37 -0.02 -14.41
N PHE A 12 -0.46 -0.47 -13.47
CA PHE A 12 -0.42 0.00 -12.08
C PHE A 12 0.91 -0.34 -11.40
N VAL A 13 1.37 -1.59 -11.55
CA VAL A 13 2.66 -2.05 -11.02
C VAL A 13 3.82 -1.26 -11.62
N LEU A 14 3.81 -1.01 -12.94
CA LEU A 14 4.84 -0.20 -13.60
C LEU A 14 4.90 1.22 -13.03
N ILE A 15 3.74 1.86 -12.84
CA ILE A 15 3.66 3.20 -12.24
C ILE A 15 4.23 3.19 -10.83
N GLU A 16 3.89 2.22 -10.00
CA GLU A 16 4.43 2.11 -8.64
C GLU A 16 5.97 1.96 -8.64
N VAL A 17 6.51 1.11 -9.51
CA VAL A 17 7.96 0.90 -9.63
C VAL A 17 8.68 2.18 -10.07
N ILE A 18 8.12 2.92 -11.04
CA ILE A 18 8.67 4.20 -11.51
C ILE A 18 8.67 5.21 -10.37
N LEU A 19 7.55 5.36 -9.65
CA LEU A 19 7.43 6.30 -8.54
C LEU A 19 8.36 5.92 -7.37
N LEU A 20 8.46 4.63 -7.04
CA LEU A 20 9.41 4.10 -6.05
C LEU A 20 10.84 4.53 -6.37
N ARG A 21 11.29 4.32 -7.62
CA ARG A 21 12.64 4.70 -8.05
C ARG A 21 12.86 6.20 -8.00
N PHE A 22 11.92 6.99 -8.51
CA PHE A 22 12.04 8.44 -8.59
C PHE A 22 12.09 9.12 -7.20
N PHE A 23 11.33 8.60 -6.23
CA PHE A 23 11.26 9.16 -4.87
C PHE A 23 12.20 8.49 -3.86
N ARG A 24 12.99 7.49 -4.26
CA ARG A 24 13.90 6.75 -3.37
C ARG A 24 14.92 7.65 -2.69
N LYS A 25 15.55 8.55 -3.45
CA LYS A 25 16.62 9.45 -2.98
C LYS A 25 16.12 10.81 -2.47
N LYS A 26 14.81 11.07 -2.53
CA LYS A 26 14.24 12.36 -2.13
C LYS A 26 14.02 12.39 -0.61
N LYS A 27 14.28 13.55 0.01
CA LYS A 27 14.00 13.78 1.43
C LYS A 27 12.55 13.45 1.75
N LYS A 28 12.33 12.69 2.82
CA LYS A 28 11.00 12.33 3.29
C LYS A 28 10.41 13.48 4.11
N VAL A 29 9.11 13.70 3.95
CA VAL A 29 8.35 14.78 4.59
C VAL A 29 7.54 14.18 5.73
N ASP A 30 7.82 14.64 6.94
CA ASP A 30 7.12 14.18 8.15
C ASP A 30 5.96 15.11 8.53
N LYS A 31 6.13 16.43 8.40
CA LYS A 31 5.15 17.46 8.76
C LYS A 31 4.52 18.14 7.54
N GLY A 32 3.31 18.68 7.69
CA GLY A 32 2.57 19.38 6.64
C GLY A 32 1.74 18.46 5.74
N PHE A 33 0.90 19.01 4.86
CA PHE A 33 0.09 18.20 3.94
C PHE A 33 0.95 17.70 2.76
N ASN A 34 0.90 16.39 2.48
CA ASN A 34 1.58 15.82 1.32
C ASN A 34 0.77 14.63 0.78
N LEU A 35 0.36 14.75 -0.49
CA LEU A 35 -0.42 13.72 -1.17
C LEU A 35 0.46 12.57 -1.68
N ILE A 36 1.70 12.86 -2.09
CA ILE A 36 2.59 11.89 -2.73
C ILE A 36 3.07 10.86 -1.69
N TYR A 37 2.53 9.65 -1.74
CA TYR A 37 2.81 8.57 -0.78
C TYR A 37 4.31 8.31 -0.60
N TYR A 38 5.07 8.23 -1.69
CA TYR A 38 6.51 7.95 -1.65
C TYR A 38 7.37 9.05 -1.03
N LYS A 39 6.85 10.28 -0.90
CA LYS A 39 7.54 11.39 -0.22
C LYS A 39 7.32 11.39 1.29
N LEU A 40 6.37 10.63 1.81
CA LEU A 40 6.05 10.63 3.24
C LEU A 40 7.14 9.94 4.06
N SER A 41 7.30 10.34 5.32
CA SER A 41 8.05 9.59 6.31
C SER A 41 7.46 8.17 6.49
N TYR A 42 8.28 7.23 6.95
CA TYR A 42 7.83 5.85 7.17
C TYR A 42 6.74 5.78 8.25
N ARG A 43 6.85 6.59 9.32
CA ARG A 43 5.81 6.76 10.35
C ARG A 43 4.47 7.17 9.75
N ARG A 44 4.47 8.21 8.92
CA ARG A 44 3.23 8.74 8.33
C ARG A 44 2.63 7.80 7.29
N ARG A 45 3.47 7.05 6.56
CA ARG A 45 3.00 5.97 5.68
C ARG A 45 2.28 4.90 6.48
N MET A 46 2.86 4.44 7.60
CA MET A 46 2.21 3.47 8.48
C MET A 46 0.84 3.94 8.97
N ILE A 47 0.73 5.17 9.49
CA ILE A 47 -0.57 5.75 9.90
C ILE A 47 -1.53 5.80 8.72
N ARG A 48 -1.04 6.20 7.54
CA ARG A 48 -1.87 6.27 6.34
C ARG A 48 -2.42 4.89 5.97
N SER A 49 -1.61 3.83 6.01
CA SER A 49 -2.05 2.45 5.72
C SER A 49 -3.26 2.06 6.60
N PHE A 50 -3.21 2.37 7.91
CA PHE A 50 -4.36 2.15 8.81
C PHE A 50 -5.57 3.01 8.46
N THR A 51 -5.38 4.30 8.11
CA THR A 51 -6.51 5.17 7.72
C THR A 51 -7.11 4.81 6.36
N THR A 52 -6.35 4.18 5.46
CA THR A 52 -6.84 3.68 4.17
C THR A 52 -7.48 2.30 4.27
N LEU A 53 -7.29 1.60 5.39
CA LEU A 53 -7.85 0.27 5.62
C LEU A 53 -9.38 0.23 5.47
N PRO A 54 -10.17 1.18 6.02
CA PRO A 54 -11.63 1.20 5.81
C PRO A 54 -12.01 1.33 4.33
N VAL A 55 -11.29 2.14 3.56
CA VAL A 55 -11.53 2.32 2.13
C VAL A 55 -11.28 1.01 1.38
N ALA A 56 -10.21 0.29 1.74
CA ALA A 56 -9.92 -1.00 1.14
C ALA A 56 -10.96 -2.07 1.49
N ILE A 57 -11.48 -2.08 2.72
CA ILE A 57 -12.59 -2.97 3.12
C ILE A 57 -13.83 -2.68 2.27
N VAL A 58 -14.20 -1.41 2.10
CA VAL A 58 -15.33 -1.01 1.24
C VAL A 58 -15.12 -1.48 -0.20
N ALA A 59 -13.90 -1.36 -0.74
CA ALA A 59 -13.59 -1.86 -2.08
C ALA A 59 -13.77 -3.38 -2.22
N VAL A 60 -13.36 -4.16 -1.22
CA VAL A 60 -13.58 -5.63 -1.20
C VAL A 60 -15.07 -5.96 -1.15
N ILE A 61 -15.86 -5.23 -0.35
CA ILE A 61 -17.32 -5.39 -0.30
C ILE A 61 -17.95 -5.09 -1.67
N ILE A 62 -17.54 -4.03 -2.34
CA ILE A 62 -18.01 -3.70 -3.69
C ILE A 62 -17.67 -4.85 -4.65
N ILE A 63 -16.43 -5.36 -4.63
CA ILE A 63 -16.06 -6.50 -5.48
C ILE A 63 -16.99 -7.69 -5.19
N TYR A 64 -17.24 -8.01 -3.92
CA TYR A 64 -18.14 -9.09 -3.54
C TYR A 64 -19.57 -8.92 -4.05
N LEU A 65 -20.11 -7.69 -4.04
CA LEU A 65 -21.47 -7.40 -4.49
C LEU A 65 -21.63 -7.42 -6.02
N TYR A 66 -20.56 -7.14 -6.77
CA TYR A 66 -20.61 -6.96 -8.23
C TYR A 66 -19.94 -8.09 -9.02
N THR A 67 -19.32 -9.08 -8.35
CA THR A 67 -18.76 -10.26 -9.02
C THR A 67 -19.39 -11.55 -8.51
N GLU A 68 -19.50 -12.53 -9.39
CA GLU A 68 -19.99 -13.87 -9.06
C GLU A 68 -18.81 -14.84 -8.87
N TRP A 69 -17.80 -14.42 -8.11
CA TRP A 69 -16.66 -15.30 -7.84
C TRP A 69 -17.02 -16.38 -6.82
N SER A 70 -16.28 -17.48 -6.86
CA SER A 70 -16.45 -18.55 -5.88
C SER A 70 -16.06 -18.08 -4.47
N THR A 71 -16.69 -18.63 -3.44
CA THR A 71 -16.38 -18.32 -2.02
C THR A 71 -14.88 -18.46 -1.73
N ILE A 72 -14.23 -19.49 -2.27
CA ILE A 72 -12.80 -19.71 -2.07
C ILE A 72 -11.96 -18.56 -2.65
N THR A 73 -12.37 -17.98 -3.78
CA THR A 73 -11.71 -16.80 -4.37
C THR A 73 -11.77 -15.60 -3.44
N TYR A 74 -12.91 -15.35 -2.78
CA TYR A 74 -13.04 -14.26 -1.81
C TYR A 74 -12.19 -14.47 -0.56
N VAL A 75 -12.13 -15.70 -0.05
CA VAL A 75 -11.25 -16.04 1.09
C VAL A 75 -9.79 -15.80 0.74
N PHE A 76 -9.35 -16.26 -0.44
CA PHE A 76 -8.00 -16.00 -0.93
C PHE A 76 -7.70 -14.51 -1.08
N LEU A 77 -8.64 -13.72 -1.62
CA LEU A 77 -8.50 -12.27 -1.74
C LEU A 77 -8.33 -11.60 -0.38
N GLY A 78 -9.15 -11.98 0.61
CA GLY A 78 -9.07 -11.47 1.97
C GLY A 78 -7.74 -11.80 2.66
N LEU A 79 -7.28 -13.05 2.55
CA LEU A 79 -5.98 -13.48 3.09
C LEU A 79 -4.81 -12.76 2.42
N LEU A 80 -4.85 -12.60 1.09
CA LEU A 80 -3.84 -11.86 0.35
C LEU A 80 -3.79 -10.40 0.81
N PHE A 81 -4.95 -9.77 0.97
CA PHE A 81 -5.04 -8.39 1.46
C PHE A 81 -4.46 -8.24 2.87
N LEU A 82 -4.82 -9.13 3.79
CA LEU A 82 -4.27 -9.14 5.16
C LEU A 82 -2.76 -9.33 5.18
N LEU A 83 -2.23 -10.23 4.34
CA LEU A 83 -0.80 -10.48 4.24
C LEU A 83 -0.04 -9.26 3.72
N LEU A 84 -0.52 -8.65 2.63
CA LEU A 84 0.09 -7.45 2.05
C LEU A 84 0.05 -6.27 3.03
N PHE A 85 -1.10 -6.05 3.69
CA PHE A 85 -1.25 -5.01 4.70
C PHE A 85 -0.28 -5.21 5.87
N SER A 86 -0.16 -6.44 6.37
CA SER A 86 0.77 -6.77 7.45
C SER A 86 2.23 -6.51 7.07
N ILE A 87 2.63 -6.92 5.86
CA ILE A 87 3.97 -6.65 5.32
C ILE A 87 4.22 -5.14 5.23
N GLU A 88 3.26 -4.36 4.73
CA GLU A 88 3.39 -2.91 4.59
C GLU A 88 3.56 -2.22 5.94
N VAL A 89 2.75 -2.58 6.93
CA VAL A 89 2.82 -2.02 8.29
C VAL A 89 4.16 -2.38 8.95
N LEU A 90 4.56 -3.66 8.91
CA LEU A 90 5.82 -4.12 9.49
C LEU A 90 7.03 -3.46 8.84
N TYR A 91 7.07 -3.39 7.51
CA TYR A 91 8.15 -2.73 6.77
C TYR A 91 8.28 -1.25 7.18
N ASN A 92 7.16 -0.53 7.19
CA ASN A 92 7.16 0.89 7.57
C ASN A 92 7.54 1.10 9.03
N TYR A 93 7.11 0.21 9.94
CA TYR A 93 7.50 0.25 11.35
C TYR A 93 9.00 0.05 11.54
N ILE A 94 9.57 -1.01 10.96
CA ILE A 94 11.01 -1.31 11.04
C ILE A 94 11.82 -0.14 10.48
N LYS A 95 11.43 0.40 9.33
CA LYS A 95 12.13 1.54 8.73
C LYS A 95 12.02 2.82 9.53
N TRP A 96 10.86 3.06 10.16
CA TRP A 96 10.71 4.20 11.06
C TRP A 96 11.66 4.09 12.25
N GLN A 97 11.72 2.94 12.91
CA GLN A 97 12.63 2.69 14.03
C GLN A 97 14.11 2.81 13.66
N GLN A 98 14.52 2.30 12.49
CA GLN A 98 15.88 2.48 11.97
C GLN A 98 16.23 3.95 11.74
N ASN A 99 15.30 4.71 11.17
CA ASN A 99 15.52 6.13 10.90
C ASN A 99 15.65 6.97 12.16
N GLU A 100 14.89 6.67 13.21
CA GLU A 100 15.02 7.34 14.51
C GLU A 100 16.38 7.04 15.14
N LYS A 101 16.80 5.76 15.17
CA LYS A 101 18.11 5.37 15.71
C LYS A 101 19.28 6.06 14.99
N ASN A 102 19.23 6.15 13.67
CA ASN A 102 20.29 6.79 12.88
C ASN A 102 20.32 8.33 12.98
N SER A 103 19.26 8.97 13.51
CA SER A 103 19.23 10.43 13.70
C SER A 103 19.79 10.90 15.05
N THR A 104 20.10 9.95 15.94
CA THR A 104 20.58 10.21 17.31
C THR A 104 22.10 10.02 17.46
N TYR A 105 22.80 9.68 16.37
CA TYR A 105 24.27 9.58 16.27
C TYR A 105 24.77 10.54 15.18
#